data_AF-A0A9D6RNQ2-F1
#
_entry.id   AF-A0A9D6RNQ2-F1
#
_cell.length_a   1.000
_cell.length_b   1.000
_cell.length_c   1.000
_cell.angle_alpha   90.00
_cell.angle_beta   90.00
_cell.angle_gamma   90.00
#
_symmetry.space_group_name_H-M   'P 1'
#
loop_
_entity.id
_entity.type
_entity.pdbx_description
1 polymer ?
#
loop_
_entity_poly.entity_id
_entity_poly.type
_entity_poly.pdbx_seq_one_letter_code
_entity_poly.pdbx_strand_id
1 'polypeptide(L)'
;MRCSFCQNGDISTDKDNGVVMDARRLATLAWQLRVEGCHNINWVGGDPTIHLHTIVEAISLLDERELQPDSRLNRRIKSDLFLDWQERPQDAYYQGELNVPMLWNSNFFMSSETMKILRILMDVWLPDFKFGPGKCAVKLARTPWFWETVTGNLKAIDDWGEAYTIRHLVMPNHVECCTFRVLDWVKANIPEAPVNVMDQYHPDTFCDPRSPRYQEKYAELSRRCTPDEILAAYRYAEGLGVHFQPITYEKNRSRR
;
A
#
# COMPACT_ATOMS: atom_id res chain seq x y z
N MET A 1 1.69 -9.61 -7.97
CA MET A 1 0.25 -9.86 -8.28
C MET A 1 -0.13 -9.18 -9.60
N ARG A 2 -1.30 -9.46 -10.19
CA ARG A 2 -1.82 -8.81 -11.42
C ARG A 2 -3.33 -8.54 -11.35
N CYS A 3 -3.75 -7.62 -10.48
CA CYS A 3 -5.16 -7.29 -10.25
C CYS A 3 -5.84 -6.75 -11.53
N SER A 4 -7.02 -7.26 -11.86
CA SER A 4 -7.82 -6.83 -13.01
C SER A 4 -8.35 -5.39 -12.87
N PHE A 5 -8.45 -4.90 -11.65
CA PHE A 5 -8.95 -3.58 -11.26
C PHE A 5 -7.84 -2.64 -10.79
N CYS A 6 -6.58 -2.91 -11.14
CA CYS A 6 -5.46 -2.08 -10.68
C CYS A 6 -5.56 -0.65 -11.23
N GLN A 7 -5.73 0.33 -10.35
CA GLN A 7 -5.76 1.76 -10.69
C GLN A 7 -4.41 2.27 -11.19
N ASN A 8 -3.33 1.68 -10.68
CA ASN A 8 -1.96 1.95 -11.11
C ASN A 8 -1.52 0.94 -12.20
N GLY A 9 -2.46 0.40 -12.98
CA GLY A 9 -2.18 -0.67 -13.94
C GLY A 9 -1.19 -0.25 -15.03
N ASP A 10 -1.20 1.02 -15.38
CA ASP A 10 -0.28 1.69 -16.30
C ASP A 10 1.17 1.70 -15.81
N ILE A 11 1.42 1.98 -14.52
CA ILE A 11 2.78 2.02 -13.95
C ILE A 11 3.23 0.70 -13.31
N SER A 12 2.29 -0.18 -12.93
CA SER A 12 2.60 -1.43 -12.22
C SER A 12 2.79 -2.64 -13.14
N THR A 13 2.31 -2.57 -14.39
CA THR A 13 2.39 -3.69 -15.34
C THR A 13 3.20 -3.39 -16.59
N ASP A 14 3.47 -2.11 -16.88
CA ASP A 14 4.30 -1.69 -17.99
C ASP A 14 5.74 -1.45 -17.52
N LYS A 15 6.65 -2.33 -17.92
CA LYS A 15 8.08 -2.25 -17.58
C LYS A 15 8.80 -1.07 -18.25
N ASP A 16 8.21 -0.53 -19.32
CA ASP A 16 8.78 0.56 -20.11
C ASP A 16 8.21 1.93 -19.69
N ASN A 17 7.27 1.93 -18.74
CA ASN A 17 6.70 3.13 -18.14
C ASN A 17 7.43 3.50 -16.83
N GLY A 18 7.96 4.72 -16.76
CA GLY A 18 8.64 5.26 -15.57
C GLY A 18 10.06 5.77 -15.85
N VAL A 19 10.80 6.04 -14.77
CA VAL A 19 12.19 6.50 -14.81
C VAL A 19 13.05 5.49 -14.07
N VAL A 20 14.16 5.06 -14.70
CA VAL A 20 15.12 4.16 -14.06
C VAL A 20 15.85 4.88 -12.95
N MET A 21 15.76 4.31 -11.74
CA MET A 21 16.35 4.85 -10.52
C MET A 21 17.36 3.85 -9.96
N ASP A 22 18.54 4.34 -9.61
CA ASP A 22 19.51 3.60 -8.81
C ASP A 22 19.32 3.90 -7.32
N ALA A 23 20.03 3.15 -6.47
CA ALA A 23 19.94 3.28 -5.02
C ALA A 23 20.30 4.68 -4.53
N ARG A 24 21.35 5.29 -5.09
CA ARG A 24 21.80 6.64 -4.71
C ARG A 24 20.74 7.69 -5.00
N ARG A 25 20.11 7.63 -6.17
CA ARG A 25 19.00 8.56 -6.52
C ARG A 25 17.79 8.36 -5.63
N LEU A 26 17.43 7.12 -5.28
CA LEU A 26 16.35 6.86 -4.32
C LEU A 26 16.69 7.41 -2.92
N ALA A 27 17.93 7.23 -2.46
CA ALA A 27 18.39 7.77 -1.18
C ALA A 27 18.33 9.29 -1.16
N THR A 28 18.81 9.96 -2.21
CA THR A 28 18.70 11.42 -2.37
C THR A 28 17.26 11.89 -2.28
N LEU A 29 16.31 11.23 -2.95
CA LEU A 29 14.90 11.60 -2.89
C LEU A 29 14.31 11.42 -1.49
N ALA A 30 14.59 10.30 -0.84
CA ALA A 30 14.10 10.03 0.50
C ALA A 30 14.66 11.05 1.51
N TRP A 31 15.96 11.36 1.44
CA TRP A 31 16.57 12.44 2.21
C TRP A 31 15.90 13.79 1.90
N GLN A 32 15.74 14.13 0.62
CA GLN A 32 15.13 15.39 0.19
C GLN A 32 13.70 15.54 0.74
N LEU A 33 12.84 14.56 0.53
CA LEU A 33 11.47 14.56 1.06
C LEU A 33 11.48 14.73 2.58
N ARG A 34 12.43 14.09 3.26
CA ARG A 34 12.54 14.19 4.71
C ARG A 34 12.94 15.60 5.17
N VAL A 35 13.93 16.22 4.51
CA VAL A 35 14.34 17.61 4.83
C VAL A 35 13.31 18.63 4.38
N GLU A 36 12.46 18.34 3.40
CA GLU A 36 11.32 19.19 3.02
C GLU A 36 10.15 19.11 4.03
N GLY A 37 10.24 18.23 5.02
CA GLY A 37 9.27 18.12 6.12
C GLY A 37 8.27 16.97 5.99
N CYS A 38 8.46 16.03 5.07
CA CYS A 38 7.65 14.80 5.06
C CYS A 38 7.87 14.03 6.37
N HIS A 39 6.77 13.55 6.97
CA HIS A 39 6.82 12.84 8.25
C HIS A 39 7.38 11.42 8.15
N ASN A 40 7.27 10.79 6.97
CA ASN A 40 7.77 9.46 6.69
C ASN A 40 8.07 9.30 5.20
N ILE A 41 8.81 8.24 4.87
CA ILE A 41 9.01 7.77 3.51
C ILE A 41 8.18 6.50 3.33
N ASN A 42 7.20 6.58 2.44
CA ASN A 42 6.30 5.47 2.12
C ASN A 42 6.74 4.77 0.84
N TRP A 43 7.23 3.54 0.97
CA TRP A 43 7.59 2.68 -0.15
C TRP A 43 6.32 2.08 -0.75
N VAL A 44 5.90 2.62 -1.90
CA VAL A 44 4.65 2.28 -2.59
C VAL A 44 4.85 2.28 -4.11
N GLY A 45 3.95 1.62 -4.84
CA GLY A 45 3.91 1.61 -6.30
C GLY A 45 2.91 0.58 -6.80
N GLY A 46 3.38 -0.36 -7.64
CA GLY A 46 2.67 -1.62 -7.87
C GLY A 46 2.83 -2.56 -6.67
N ASP A 47 4.02 -3.13 -6.53
CA ASP A 47 4.47 -3.72 -5.28
C ASP A 47 5.97 -3.43 -5.09
N PRO A 48 6.39 -2.79 -3.99
CA PRO A 48 7.78 -2.38 -3.82
C PRO A 48 8.75 -3.57 -3.63
N THR A 49 8.26 -4.76 -3.28
CA THR A 49 9.08 -5.95 -3.00
C THR A 49 9.97 -6.35 -4.19
N ILE A 50 9.51 -6.14 -5.42
CA ILE A 50 10.30 -6.50 -6.62
C ILE A 50 11.58 -5.67 -6.75
N HIS A 51 11.63 -4.50 -6.08
CA HIS A 51 12.79 -3.60 -6.04
C HIS A 51 13.45 -3.58 -4.65
N LEU A 52 13.20 -4.58 -3.81
CA LEU A 52 13.72 -4.62 -2.43
C LEU A 52 15.23 -4.42 -2.38
N HIS A 53 16.00 -5.04 -3.28
CA HIS A 53 17.45 -4.89 -3.34
C HIS A 53 17.89 -3.42 -3.48
N THR A 54 17.28 -2.67 -4.41
CA THR A 54 17.58 -1.25 -4.64
C THR A 54 17.12 -0.39 -3.46
N ILE A 55 15.98 -0.73 -2.85
CA ILE A 55 15.45 0.00 -1.68
C ILE A 55 16.37 -0.20 -0.46
N VAL A 56 16.81 -1.43 -0.19
CA VAL A 56 17.74 -1.74 0.91
C VAL A 56 19.06 -1.00 0.71
N GLU A 57 19.60 -1.04 -0.52
CA GLU A 57 20.81 -0.29 -0.84
C GLU A 57 20.59 1.23 -0.65
N ALA A 58 19.45 1.78 -1.10
CA ALA A 58 19.13 3.19 -0.90
C ALA A 58 19.05 3.59 0.58
N ILE A 59 18.43 2.76 1.42
CA ILE A 59 18.35 3.00 2.87
C ILE A 59 19.75 3.01 3.49
N SER A 60 20.64 2.11 3.05
CA SER A 60 22.03 2.07 3.54
C SER A 60 22.85 3.32 3.19
N LEU A 61 22.43 4.07 2.17
CA LEU A 61 23.09 5.30 1.72
C LEU A 61 22.54 6.57 2.40
N LEU A 62 21.47 6.48 3.21
CA LEU A 62 20.81 7.66 3.79
C LEU A 62 21.68 8.42 4.81
N ASP A 63 22.65 7.75 5.42
CA ASP A 63 23.60 8.37 6.35
C ASP A 63 24.82 8.99 5.63
N GLU A 64 24.88 8.92 4.30
CA GLU A 64 25.96 9.55 3.54
C GLU A 64 25.84 11.09 3.54
N ARG A 65 26.94 11.76 3.88
CA ARG A 65 27.01 13.23 3.99
C ARG A 65 26.95 14.00 2.67
N GLU A 66 26.79 13.32 1.52
CA GLU A 66 26.90 13.91 0.18
C GLU A 66 25.65 13.73 -0.69
N LEU A 67 24.49 13.41 -0.12
CA LEU A 67 23.24 13.40 -0.88
C LEU A 67 22.87 14.84 -1.28
N GLN A 68 22.87 15.13 -2.59
CA GLN A 68 22.48 16.43 -3.13
C GLN A 68 21.25 16.30 -4.04
N PRO A 69 20.26 17.22 -3.94
CA PRO A 69 19.09 17.22 -4.80
C PRO A 69 19.45 17.30 -6.28
N ASP A 70 18.82 16.48 -7.12
CA ASP A 70 18.87 16.65 -8.58
C ASP A 70 17.59 17.35 -9.06
N SER A 71 17.68 18.67 -9.26
CA SER A 71 16.54 19.50 -9.69
C SER A 71 15.94 19.07 -11.04
N ARG A 72 16.72 18.45 -11.95
CA ARG A 72 16.19 17.96 -13.24
C ARG A 72 15.42 16.67 -13.04
N LEU A 73 15.92 15.79 -12.18
CA LEU A 73 15.26 14.54 -11.84
C LEU A 73 13.95 14.82 -11.08
N ASN A 74 13.97 15.74 -10.10
CA ASN A 74 12.81 16.15 -9.32
C ASN A 74 11.63 16.59 -10.19
N ARG A 75 11.90 17.41 -11.22
CA ARG A 75 10.89 17.85 -12.19
C ARG A 75 10.22 16.72 -12.97
N ARG A 76 10.85 15.55 -13.05
CA ARG A 76 10.34 14.39 -13.80
C ARG A 76 9.58 13.40 -12.95
N ILE A 77 9.89 13.29 -11.67
CA ILE A 77 9.42 12.14 -10.85
C ILE A 77 8.69 12.55 -9.57
N LYS A 78 8.84 13.79 -9.09
CA LYS A 78 8.12 14.25 -7.91
C LYS A 78 6.64 14.38 -8.26
N SER A 79 5.80 13.71 -7.48
CA SER A 79 4.35 13.66 -7.75
C SER A 79 3.61 14.93 -7.32
N ASP A 80 4.20 15.74 -6.44
CA ASP A 80 3.63 17.03 -6.08
C ASP A 80 4.02 18.12 -7.09
N LEU A 81 3.17 19.16 -7.16
CA LEU A 81 3.34 20.30 -8.06
C LEU A 81 4.39 21.30 -7.56
N PHE A 82 5.06 21.01 -6.44
CA PHE A 82 5.90 21.94 -5.71
C PHE A 82 7.36 21.53 -5.82
N LEU A 83 8.02 22.12 -6.81
CA LEU A 83 9.42 21.82 -7.12
C LEU A 83 10.39 22.33 -6.05
N ASP A 84 10.01 23.40 -5.36
CA ASP A 84 10.84 24.08 -4.37
C ASP A 84 10.06 24.19 -3.04
N TRP A 85 10.31 23.28 -2.11
CA TRP A 85 9.87 23.39 -0.72
C TRP A 85 10.98 24.02 0.12
N GLN A 86 10.59 24.80 1.13
CA GLN A 86 11.55 25.30 2.11
C GLN A 86 12.07 24.12 2.94
N GLU A 87 13.39 23.90 2.91
CA GLU A 87 14.03 22.91 3.76
C GLU A 87 13.82 23.22 5.24
N ARG A 88 13.55 22.17 6.02
CA ARG A 88 13.39 22.15 7.47
C ARG A 88 14.29 21.07 8.09
N PRO A 89 15.63 21.21 8.02
CA PRO A 89 16.54 20.21 8.58
C PRO A 89 16.29 19.93 10.07
N GLN A 90 15.85 20.91 10.84
CA GLN A 90 15.49 20.73 12.24
C GLN A 90 14.38 19.70 12.48
N ASP A 91 13.52 19.48 11.47
CA ASP A 91 12.45 18.48 11.55
C ASP A 91 12.96 17.10 11.09
N ALA A 92 14.07 17.05 10.33
CA ALA A 92 14.65 15.85 9.73
C ALA A 92 15.72 15.16 10.59
N TYR A 93 16.46 15.94 11.38
CA TYR A 93 17.57 15.44 12.19
C TYR A 93 17.18 15.35 13.66
N TYR A 94 17.52 14.22 14.29
CA TYR A 94 17.35 13.98 15.72
C TYR A 94 18.69 13.59 16.33
N GLN A 95 19.14 14.33 17.35
CA GLN A 95 20.45 14.13 17.99
C GLN A 95 21.65 14.13 17.02
N GLY A 96 21.54 14.85 15.90
CA GLY A 96 22.59 14.95 14.88
C GLY A 96 22.56 13.86 13.82
N GLU A 97 21.64 12.90 13.91
CA GLU A 97 21.45 11.83 12.93
C GLU A 97 20.18 12.10 12.10
N LEU A 98 20.21 11.66 10.84
CA LEU A 98 19.03 11.75 9.97
C LEU A 98 17.98 10.75 10.46
N ASN A 99 16.83 11.25 10.89
CA ASN A 99 15.73 10.40 11.35
C ASN A 99 14.70 10.25 10.22
N VAL A 100 14.66 9.09 9.57
CA VAL A 100 13.76 8.82 8.44
C VAL A 100 12.78 7.69 8.78
N PRO A 101 11.56 8.00 9.29
CA PRO A 101 10.55 6.97 9.52
C PRO A 101 10.15 6.28 8.21
N MET A 102 10.20 4.95 8.20
CA MET A 102 9.99 4.11 7.03
C MET A 102 8.65 3.41 7.10
N LEU A 103 7.87 3.52 6.02
CA LEU A 103 6.58 2.88 5.89
C LEU A 103 6.57 1.94 4.68
N TRP A 104 6.10 0.70 4.87
CA TRP A 104 6.01 -0.30 3.81
C TRP A 104 4.57 -0.53 3.34
N ASN A 105 4.25 -0.12 2.11
CA ASN A 105 2.92 -0.30 1.53
C ASN A 105 2.95 -1.32 0.40
N SER A 106 2.34 -2.49 0.65
CA SER A 106 2.46 -3.64 -0.24
C SER A 106 1.16 -4.44 -0.27
N ASN A 107 1.00 -5.21 -1.35
CA ASN A 107 -0.05 -6.21 -1.41
C ASN A 107 0.16 -7.40 -0.44
N PHE A 108 1.28 -7.41 0.28
CA PHE A 108 1.67 -8.38 1.32
C PHE A 108 1.82 -9.83 0.85
N PHE A 109 1.72 -10.06 -0.45
CA PHE A 109 2.03 -11.34 -1.08
C PHE A 109 3.53 -11.43 -1.35
N MET A 110 4.29 -11.64 -0.28
CA MET A 110 5.76 -11.68 -0.28
C MET A 110 6.30 -12.84 0.56
N SER A 111 7.56 -13.19 0.31
CA SER A 111 8.25 -14.32 0.96
C SER A 111 8.57 -14.04 2.43
N SER A 112 8.78 -15.10 3.22
CA SER A 112 9.19 -14.96 4.62
C SER A 112 10.57 -14.30 4.77
N GLU A 113 11.44 -14.48 3.77
CA GLU A 113 12.77 -13.90 3.66
C GLU A 113 12.67 -12.39 3.46
N THR A 114 11.77 -11.94 2.59
CA THR A 114 11.43 -10.52 2.43
C THR A 114 10.96 -9.91 3.76
N MET A 115 10.04 -10.59 4.46
CA MET A 115 9.51 -10.11 5.75
C MET A 115 10.63 -9.89 6.77
N LYS A 116 11.58 -10.84 6.88
CA LYS A 116 12.71 -10.77 7.82
C LYS A 116 13.66 -9.61 7.52
N ILE A 117 13.92 -9.34 6.24
CA ILE A 117 14.74 -8.18 5.82
C ILE A 117 14.03 -6.89 6.19
N LEU A 118 12.75 -6.76 5.80
CA LEU A 118 11.97 -5.55 6.03
C LEU A 118 11.74 -5.26 7.52
N ARG A 119 11.64 -6.29 8.37
CA ARG A 119 11.51 -6.15 9.82
C ARG A 119 12.61 -5.28 10.46
N ILE A 120 13.81 -5.32 9.90
CA ILE A 120 14.93 -4.54 10.43
C ILE A 120 14.86 -3.08 9.98
N LEU A 121 14.15 -2.80 8.88
CA LEU A 121 14.22 -1.54 8.15
C LEU A 121 12.95 -0.69 8.26
N MET A 122 11.80 -1.31 8.51
CA MET A 122 10.48 -0.67 8.44
C MET A 122 9.91 -0.41 9.82
N ASP A 123 9.39 0.79 10.04
CA ASP A 123 8.73 1.16 11.30
C ASP A 123 7.23 0.86 11.28
N VAL A 124 6.58 1.04 10.12
CA VAL A 124 5.14 0.87 9.96
C VAL A 124 4.79 0.09 8.70
N TRP A 125 3.83 -0.81 8.80
CA TRP A 125 3.37 -1.64 7.69
C TRP A 125 1.94 -1.31 7.27
N LEU A 126 1.71 -1.23 5.96
CA LEU A 126 0.38 -1.06 5.35
C LEU A 126 0.04 -2.25 4.45
N PRO A 127 -0.31 -3.41 5.03
CA PRO A 127 -0.72 -4.59 4.27
C PRO A 127 -2.08 -4.41 3.59
N ASP A 128 -2.16 -4.62 2.28
CA ASP A 128 -3.46 -4.76 1.61
C ASP A 128 -3.98 -6.22 1.67
N PHE A 129 -5.07 -6.44 2.40
CA PHE A 129 -5.72 -7.75 2.49
C PHE A 129 -7.00 -7.80 1.64
N LYS A 130 -6.85 -8.05 0.34
CA LYS A 130 -7.91 -7.82 -0.66
C LYS A 130 -8.96 -8.93 -0.79
N PHE A 131 -8.56 -10.19 -0.70
CA PHE A 131 -9.39 -11.33 -1.11
C PHE A 131 -9.65 -12.28 0.05
N GLY A 132 -10.85 -12.85 0.08
CA GLY A 132 -11.24 -13.94 0.97
C GLY A 132 -10.65 -15.31 0.57
N PRO A 133 -10.89 -16.37 1.35
CA PRO A 133 -10.48 -17.71 1.02
C PRO A 133 -11.26 -18.17 -0.22
N GLY A 134 -10.55 -18.75 -1.20
CA GLY A 134 -11.16 -19.27 -2.42
C GLY A 134 -10.48 -18.78 -3.70
N LYS A 135 -11.26 -18.62 -4.77
CA LYS A 135 -10.72 -18.43 -6.13
C LYS A 135 -10.67 -16.96 -6.59
N CYS A 136 -11.13 -16.00 -5.78
CA CYS A 136 -11.17 -14.58 -6.16
C CYS A 136 -9.77 -14.04 -6.48
N ALA A 137 -8.77 -14.30 -5.63
CA ALA A 137 -7.39 -13.89 -5.88
C ALA A 137 -6.81 -14.48 -7.18
N VAL A 138 -7.16 -15.73 -7.51
CA VAL A 138 -6.73 -16.37 -8.76
C VAL A 138 -7.44 -15.75 -9.97
N LYS A 139 -8.77 -15.62 -9.91
CA LYS A 139 -9.59 -15.09 -11.01
C LYS A 139 -9.27 -13.63 -11.31
N LEU A 140 -9.19 -12.80 -10.27
CA LEU A 140 -9.09 -11.35 -10.38
C LEU A 140 -7.66 -10.85 -10.36
N ALA A 141 -6.72 -11.53 -9.69
CA ALA A 141 -5.34 -11.06 -9.56
C ALA A 141 -4.27 -12.02 -10.07
N ARG A 142 -4.65 -13.21 -10.56
CA ARG A 142 -3.73 -14.29 -10.97
C ARG A 142 -2.73 -14.67 -9.87
N THR A 143 -3.19 -14.63 -8.62
CA THR A 143 -2.34 -14.87 -7.45
C THR A 143 -2.82 -16.13 -6.72
N PRO A 144 -2.29 -17.32 -7.08
CA PRO A 144 -2.51 -18.53 -6.26
C PRO A 144 -1.86 -18.35 -4.89
N TRP A 145 -2.40 -19.04 -3.89
CA TRP A 145 -1.93 -19.02 -2.49
C TRP A 145 -1.95 -17.65 -1.80
N PHE A 146 -2.67 -16.67 -2.36
CA PHE A 146 -2.77 -15.32 -1.79
C PHE A 146 -3.25 -15.37 -0.35
N TRP A 147 -4.30 -16.13 -0.08
CA TRP A 147 -4.91 -16.21 1.24
C TRP A 147 -3.90 -16.72 2.26
N GLU A 148 -3.31 -17.88 2.02
CA GLU A 148 -2.35 -18.54 2.90
C GLU A 148 -1.10 -17.68 3.14
N THR A 149 -0.59 -17.04 2.08
CA THR A 149 0.60 -16.18 2.17
C THR A 149 0.32 -14.91 2.97
N VAL A 150 -0.75 -14.18 2.65
CA VAL A 150 -1.05 -12.89 3.30
C VAL A 150 -1.48 -13.10 4.75
N THR A 151 -2.31 -14.11 5.03
CA THR A 151 -2.70 -14.45 6.42
C THR A 151 -1.49 -14.87 7.26
N GLY A 152 -0.57 -15.66 6.69
CA GLY A 152 0.68 -16.02 7.36
C GLY A 152 1.55 -14.80 7.65
N ASN A 153 1.72 -13.90 6.69
CA ASN A 153 2.50 -12.66 6.86
C ASN A 153 1.87 -11.69 7.85
N LEU A 154 0.53 -11.55 7.85
CA LEU A 154 -0.21 -10.73 8.82
C LEU A 154 -0.04 -11.28 10.24
N LYS A 155 -0.17 -12.59 10.41
CA LYS A 155 0.09 -13.21 11.71
C LYS A 155 1.53 -13.01 12.16
N ALA A 156 2.50 -13.08 11.25
CA ALA A 156 3.90 -12.86 11.58
C ALA A 156 4.16 -11.45 12.13
N ILE A 157 3.66 -10.39 11.47
CA ILE A 157 3.88 -9.01 11.96
C ILE A 157 3.14 -8.74 13.27
N ASP A 158 1.98 -9.37 13.47
CA ASP A 158 1.24 -9.30 14.73
C ASP A 158 1.99 -9.97 15.88
N ASP A 159 2.45 -11.21 15.66
CA ASP A 159 3.23 -11.98 16.64
C ASP A 159 4.58 -11.29 16.96
N TRP A 160 5.11 -10.50 16.03
CA TRP A 160 6.32 -9.70 16.21
C TRP A 160 6.10 -8.40 17.00
N GLY A 161 4.84 -7.96 17.15
CA GLY A 161 4.49 -6.69 17.78
C GLY A 161 4.82 -5.47 16.93
N GLU A 162 4.87 -5.62 15.61
CA GLU A 162 5.13 -4.51 14.68
C GLU A 162 3.94 -3.53 14.65
N ALA A 163 4.19 -2.27 14.26
CA ALA A 163 3.11 -1.31 14.03
C ALA A 163 2.55 -1.47 12.61
N TYR A 164 1.25 -1.72 12.46
CA TYR A 164 0.65 -1.90 11.13
C TYR A 164 -0.81 -1.45 11.05
N THR A 165 -1.33 -1.31 9.83
CA THR A 165 -2.75 -1.10 9.57
C THR A 165 -3.17 -1.84 8.32
N ILE A 166 -4.17 -2.73 8.46
CA ILE A 166 -4.69 -3.52 7.36
C ILE A 166 -5.56 -2.66 6.46
N ARG A 167 -5.31 -2.70 5.16
CA ARG A 167 -6.11 -2.03 4.15
C ARG A 167 -6.98 -3.05 3.44
N HIS A 168 -8.30 -2.91 3.55
CA HIS A 168 -9.25 -3.78 2.88
C HIS A 168 -10.16 -2.98 1.94
N LEU A 169 -9.98 -3.15 0.63
CA LEU A 169 -10.82 -2.50 -0.38
C LEU A 169 -12.12 -3.27 -0.57
N VAL A 170 -13.26 -2.65 -0.27
CA VAL A 170 -14.57 -3.23 -0.56
C VAL A 170 -14.79 -3.21 -2.06
N MET A 171 -15.08 -4.37 -2.66
CA MET A 171 -15.28 -4.53 -4.10
C MET A 171 -16.72 -4.92 -4.41
N PRO A 172 -17.31 -4.41 -5.51
CA PRO A 172 -18.68 -4.74 -5.90
C PRO A 172 -18.79 -6.24 -6.17
N ASN A 173 -19.92 -6.85 -5.79
CA ASN A 173 -20.18 -8.29 -5.93
C ASN A 173 -19.23 -9.23 -5.16
N HIS A 174 -18.29 -8.70 -4.36
CA HIS A 174 -17.31 -9.48 -3.61
C HIS A 174 -17.36 -9.24 -2.08
N VAL A 175 -18.44 -8.62 -1.58
CA VAL A 175 -18.61 -8.33 -0.14
C VAL A 175 -18.63 -9.61 0.69
N GLU A 176 -19.49 -10.57 0.37
CA GLU A 176 -19.64 -11.79 1.19
C GLU A 176 -18.46 -12.76 1.04
N CYS A 177 -17.94 -12.92 -0.18
CA CYS A 177 -16.89 -13.89 -0.46
C CYS A 177 -15.49 -13.37 -0.11
N CYS A 178 -15.27 -12.04 -0.10
CA CYS A 178 -14.00 -11.43 0.25
C CYS A 178 -14.08 -10.61 1.53
N THR A 179 -14.89 -9.56 1.59
CA THR A 179 -14.91 -8.62 2.72
C THR A 179 -15.29 -9.28 4.03
N PHE A 180 -16.41 -10.01 4.08
CA PHE A 180 -16.83 -10.68 5.32
C PHE A 180 -15.80 -11.70 5.78
N ARG A 181 -15.22 -12.47 4.85
CA ARG A 181 -14.22 -13.50 5.18
C ARG A 181 -12.91 -12.93 5.67
N VAL A 182 -12.47 -11.80 5.11
CA VAL A 182 -11.30 -11.06 5.61
C VAL A 182 -11.56 -10.58 7.04
N LEU A 183 -12.73 -9.97 7.29
CA LEU A 183 -13.09 -9.45 8.61
C LEU A 183 -13.25 -10.56 9.64
N ASP A 184 -13.88 -11.69 9.28
CA ASP A 184 -13.98 -12.89 10.11
C ASP A 184 -12.59 -13.37 10.54
N TRP A 185 -11.67 -13.48 9.58
CA TRP A 185 -10.32 -13.96 9.83
C TRP A 185 -9.54 -12.99 10.73
N VAL A 186 -9.60 -11.68 10.45
CA VAL A 186 -8.95 -10.65 11.27
C VAL A 186 -9.44 -10.77 12.71
N LYS A 187 -10.76 -10.78 12.93
CA LYS A 187 -11.31 -10.85 14.29
C LYS A 187 -10.92 -12.13 15.01
N ALA A 188 -10.87 -13.26 14.30
CA ALA A 188 -10.56 -14.55 14.90
C ALA A 188 -9.06 -14.74 15.23
N ASN A 189 -8.16 -14.10 14.49
CA ASN A 189 -6.72 -14.41 14.57
C ASN A 189 -5.86 -13.25 15.08
N ILE A 190 -6.25 -12.00 14.79
CA ILE A 190 -5.52 -10.78 15.14
C ILE A 190 -6.54 -9.69 15.56
N PRO A 191 -7.32 -9.93 16.65
CA PRO A 191 -8.53 -9.16 16.97
C PRO A 191 -8.31 -7.66 17.21
N GLU A 192 -7.11 -7.26 17.62
CA GLU A 192 -6.74 -5.87 17.92
C GLU A 192 -6.20 -5.13 16.68
N ALA A 193 -6.02 -5.83 15.56
CA ALA A 193 -5.47 -5.27 14.34
C ALA A 193 -6.37 -4.13 13.82
N PRO A 194 -5.82 -2.92 13.59
CA PRO A 194 -6.57 -1.86 12.96
C PRO A 194 -6.83 -2.16 11.48
N VAL A 195 -8.08 -1.94 11.04
CA VAL A 195 -8.51 -2.20 9.66
C VAL A 195 -9.11 -0.95 9.03
N ASN A 196 -8.53 -0.49 7.92
CA ASN A 196 -9.14 0.49 7.04
C ASN A 196 -10.06 -0.23 6.03
N VAL A 197 -11.37 -0.15 6.23
CA VAL A 197 -12.38 -0.70 5.31
C VAL A 197 -12.70 0.37 4.26
N MET A 198 -12.07 0.28 3.09
CA MET A 198 -12.09 1.35 2.10
C MET A 198 -13.28 1.24 1.14
N ASP A 199 -14.04 2.33 1.00
CA ASP A 199 -15.17 2.49 0.06
C ASP A 199 -14.76 3.13 -1.29
N GLN A 200 -13.47 3.15 -1.58
CA GLN A 200 -12.87 3.94 -2.65
C GLN A 200 -12.80 3.22 -4.00
N TYR A 201 -13.43 2.04 -4.12
CA TYR A 201 -13.40 1.27 -5.35
C TYR A 201 -14.00 2.05 -6.51
N HIS A 202 -13.28 2.06 -7.63
CA HIS A 202 -13.81 2.39 -8.93
C HIS A 202 -13.27 1.43 -9.98
N PRO A 203 -14.06 1.12 -11.02
CA PRO A 203 -13.57 0.29 -12.10
C PRO A 203 -12.41 1.01 -12.80
N ASP A 204 -11.39 0.24 -13.16
CA ASP A 204 -10.19 0.71 -13.87
C ASP A 204 -9.64 -0.39 -14.78
N THR A 205 -8.80 -0.03 -15.75
CA THR A 205 -8.03 -0.89 -16.64
C THR A 205 -8.85 -1.99 -17.31
N PHE A 206 -8.90 -3.20 -16.77
CA PHE A 206 -9.62 -4.32 -17.37
C PHE A 206 -11.09 -4.38 -16.93
N CYS A 207 -11.46 -3.61 -15.91
CA CYS A 207 -12.80 -3.56 -15.34
C CYS A 207 -13.59 -2.32 -15.78
N ASP A 208 -12.96 -1.24 -16.29
CA ASP A 208 -13.69 -0.05 -16.79
C ASP A 208 -14.24 -0.29 -18.20
N PRO A 209 -15.57 -0.32 -18.44
CA PRO A 209 -16.15 -0.49 -19.77
C PRO A 209 -15.74 0.58 -20.80
N ARG A 210 -15.23 1.73 -20.34
CA ARG A 210 -14.74 2.82 -21.20
C ARG A 210 -13.27 2.64 -21.59
N SER A 211 -12.56 1.72 -20.95
CA SER A 211 -11.16 1.44 -21.23
C SER A 211 -11.00 0.58 -22.48
N PRO A 212 -10.04 0.87 -23.38
CA PRO A 212 -9.73 -0.02 -24.50
C PRO A 212 -9.18 -1.39 -24.04
N ARG A 213 -8.76 -1.50 -22.77
CA ARG A 213 -8.28 -2.74 -22.16
C ARG A 213 -9.40 -3.53 -21.49
N TYR A 214 -10.64 -3.08 -21.52
CA TYR A 214 -11.77 -3.76 -20.88
C TYR A 214 -11.86 -5.24 -21.29
N GLN A 215 -12.19 -6.11 -20.34
CA GLN A 215 -12.43 -7.52 -20.60
C GLN A 215 -13.74 -7.96 -19.97
N GLU A 216 -14.67 -8.46 -20.78
CA GLU A 216 -16.03 -8.85 -20.37
C GLU A 216 -16.06 -9.86 -19.22
N LYS A 217 -15.06 -10.74 -19.12
CA LYS A 217 -14.94 -11.68 -17.99
C LYS A 217 -14.78 -11.00 -16.61
N TYR A 218 -14.51 -9.70 -16.56
CA TYR A 218 -14.42 -8.90 -15.34
C TYR A 218 -15.61 -7.95 -15.17
N ALA A 219 -16.71 -8.15 -15.91
CA ALA A 219 -17.93 -7.33 -15.83
C ALA A 219 -18.50 -7.20 -14.40
N GLU A 220 -18.29 -8.21 -13.54
CA GLU A 220 -18.68 -8.16 -12.13
C GLU A 220 -18.00 -7.02 -11.33
N LEU A 221 -16.90 -6.48 -11.84
CA LEU A 221 -16.14 -5.39 -11.23
C LEU A 221 -16.33 -4.05 -11.96
N SER A 222 -17.22 -3.96 -12.94
CA SER A 222 -17.35 -2.82 -13.86
C SER A 222 -18.20 -1.65 -13.37
N ARG A 223 -18.44 -1.58 -12.06
CA ARG A 223 -19.22 -0.51 -11.42
C ARG A 223 -18.61 -0.14 -10.08
N ARG A 224 -18.99 1.00 -9.51
CA ARG A 224 -18.69 1.29 -8.10
C ARG A 224 -19.52 0.39 -7.18
N CYS A 225 -19.07 0.25 -5.93
CA CYS A 225 -19.89 -0.36 -4.88
C CYS A 225 -21.19 0.43 -4.70
N THR A 226 -22.29 -0.26 -4.47
CA THR A 226 -23.54 0.38 -4.06
C THR A 226 -23.43 0.86 -2.61
N PRO A 227 -24.25 1.84 -2.19
CA PRO A 227 -24.32 2.22 -0.78
C PRO A 227 -24.62 1.02 0.14
N ASP A 228 -25.46 0.08 -0.30
CA ASP A 228 -25.79 -1.12 0.47
C ASP A 228 -24.61 -2.07 0.67
N GLU A 229 -23.76 -2.26 -0.35
CA GLU A 229 -22.54 -3.06 -0.25
C GLU A 229 -21.56 -2.45 0.77
N ILE A 230 -21.38 -1.13 0.74
CA ILE A 230 -20.52 -0.42 1.69
C ILE A 230 -21.09 -0.48 3.12
N LEU A 231 -22.39 -0.20 3.27
CA LEU A 231 -23.06 -0.26 4.57
C LEU A 231 -23.10 -1.69 5.12
N ALA A 232 -23.23 -2.70 4.27
CA ALA A 232 -23.12 -4.10 4.69
C ALA A 232 -21.73 -4.41 5.23
N ALA A 233 -20.66 -3.97 4.56
CA ALA A 233 -19.29 -4.14 5.05
C ALA A 233 -19.07 -3.45 6.41
N TYR A 234 -19.54 -2.21 6.58
CA TYR A 234 -19.39 -1.48 7.85
C TYR A 234 -20.20 -2.10 8.98
N ARG A 235 -21.48 -2.46 8.74
CA ARG A 235 -22.31 -3.13 9.75
C ARG A 235 -21.73 -4.48 10.15
N TYR A 236 -21.14 -5.22 9.22
CA TYR A 236 -20.50 -6.49 9.51
C TYR A 236 -19.24 -6.31 10.37
N ALA A 237 -18.37 -5.35 10.00
CA ALA A 237 -17.18 -5.01 10.79
C ALA A 237 -17.54 -4.54 12.22
N GLU A 238 -18.59 -3.73 12.35
CA GLU A 238 -19.11 -3.26 13.64
C GLU A 238 -19.70 -4.41 14.47
N GLY A 239 -20.51 -5.28 13.85
CA GLY A 239 -21.08 -6.46 14.52
C GLY A 239 -20.03 -7.45 15.02
N LEU A 240 -18.88 -7.56 14.34
CA LEU A 240 -17.74 -8.36 14.78
C LEU A 240 -16.88 -7.65 15.85
N GLY A 241 -17.02 -6.34 16.02
CA GLY A 241 -16.14 -5.53 16.87
C GLY A 241 -14.70 -5.49 16.33
N VAL A 242 -14.53 -5.28 15.03
CA VAL A 242 -13.22 -5.00 14.40
C VAL A 242 -12.84 -3.54 14.63
N HIS A 243 -11.56 -3.26 14.84
CA HIS A 243 -11.03 -1.90 15.04
C HIS A 243 -10.93 -1.13 13.72
N PHE A 244 -12.07 -0.68 13.16
CA PHE A 244 -12.09 -0.03 11.85
C PHE A 244 -12.45 1.46 11.85
N GLN A 245 -13.30 1.91 12.79
CA GLN A 245 -13.91 3.23 12.75
C GLN A 245 -12.91 4.41 12.78
N PRO A 246 -11.86 4.42 13.62
CA PRO A 246 -10.95 5.56 13.71
C PRO A 246 -10.26 5.86 12.38
N ILE A 247 -9.91 4.82 11.62
CA ILE A 247 -9.13 4.93 10.40
C ILE A 247 -10.04 5.04 9.18
N THR A 248 -11.14 4.28 9.16
CA THR A 248 -12.08 4.25 8.03
C THR A 248 -12.85 5.57 7.90
N TYR A 249 -13.20 6.20 9.03
CA TYR A 249 -13.93 7.47 9.03
C TYR A 249 -13.04 8.70 8.99
N GLU A 250 -11.72 8.53 8.97
CA GLU A 250 -10.78 9.60 8.67
C GLU A 250 -10.84 9.95 7.17
N LYS A 251 -12.00 10.44 6.72
CA LYS A 251 -12.18 10.99 5.38
C LYS A 251 -11.64 12.41 5.40
N ASN A 252 -10.63 12.68 4.54
CA ASN A 252 -10.10 13.99 4.16
C ASN A 252 -10.81 15.18 4.83
N ARG A 253 -10.29 15.61 5.99
CA ARG A 253 -10.64 16.90 6.60
C ARG A 253 -10.20 18.10 5.74
N SER A 254 -9.54 17.85 4.60
CA SER A 254 -9.08 18.83 3.60
C SER A 254 -10.17 19.38 2.66
N ARG A 255 -11.45 19.07 2.89
CA ARG A 255 -12.59 19.70 2.21
C ARG A 255 -13.52 20.47 3.16
N ARG A 256 -12.95 21.25 4.06
CA ARG A 256 -13.65 22.34 4.77
C ARG A 256 -12.86 23.62 4.63
#